data_AF-A0A1T2A4R5-F1
#
_entry.id   AF-A0A1T2A4R5-F1
#
_cell.length_a   1.000
_cell.length_b   1.000
_cell.length_c   1.000
_cell.angle_alpha   90.00
_cell.angle_beta   90.00
_cell.angle_gamma   90.00
#
_symmetry.space_group_name_H-M   'P 1'
#
loop_
_entity.id
_entity.type
_entity.pdbx_description
1 polymer ?
#
loop_
_entity_poly.entity_id
_entity_poly.type
_entity_poly.pdbx_seq_one_letter_code
_entity_poly.pdbx_strand_id
1 'polypeptide(L)'
;MGQTLTVTVAVTALAAIGAVAAASLGLMPWLSLEAQFGETALPDFGVWLQVGAALLALILLLYLPSCSRVSKLEGSHRRFHVGMDDVARAYRSAHDADRAGVFALSGEFDAVRERITHLRQHPDLGGLEPELLELAAQMSLQSRDLAEVYSAEKVKRARAFLEQRQQEAETLSDQISVARRTCSELREWLTDVETEEREVSAEFSLLERDLRDILPLLGYEIEDGPQPNVVPIAKKESKS
;
A
#
# COMPACT_ATOMS: atom_id res chain seq x y z
N MET A 1 -21.22 0.24 4.62
CA MET A 1 -21.43 -0.77 5.67
C MET A 1 -20.86 -0.37 7.03
N GLY A 2 -19.63 0.17 7.10
CA GLY A 2 -19.03 0.58 8.39
C GLY A 2 -19.79 1.70 9.14
N GLN A 3 -20.27 2.73 8.43
CA GLN A 3 -20.92 3.89 9.06
C GLN A 3 -22.32 3.55 9.63
N THR A 4 -23.09 2.70 8.95
CA THR A 4 -24.41 2.26 9.43
C THR A 4 -24.25 1.40 10.68
N LEU A 5 -23.25 0.51 10.72
CA LEU A 5 -22.93 -0.31 11.89
C LEU A 5 -22.46 0.54 13.09
N THR A 6 -21.63 1.55 12.86
CA THR A 6 -21.19 2.44 13.95
C THR A 6 -22.35 3.23 14.55
N VAL A 7 -23.30 3.67 13.72
CA VAL A 7 -24.47 4.42 14.18
C VAL A 7 -25.42 3.52 14.95
N THR A 8 -25.68 2.29 14.48
CA THR A 8 -26.56 1.36 15.20
C THR A 8 -25.97 1.00 16.56
N VAL A 9 -24.67 0.71 16.66
CA VAL A 9 -24.03 0.40 17.95
C VAL A 9 -24.05 1.62 18.89
N ALA A 10 -23.80 2.83 18.37
CA ALA A 10 -23.86 4.05 19.19
C ALA A 10 -25.25 4.31 19.76
N VAL A 11 -26.30 4.15 18.94
CA VAL A 11 -27.70 4.30 19.37
C VAL A 11 -28.06 3.25 20.43
N THR A 12 -27.70 1.99 20.21
CA THR A 12 -27.95 0.91 21.18
C THR A 12 -27.20 1.15 22.50
N ALA A 13 -25.97 1.66 22.44
CA ALA A 13 -25.19 1.97 23.64
C ALA A 13 -25.78 3.14 24.44
N LEU A 14 -26.19 4.21 23.76
CA LEU A 14 -26.90 5.33 24.37
C LEU A 14 -28.23 4.89 25.01
N ALA A 15 -28.98 4.01 24.36
CA ALA A 15 -30.22 3.46 24.90
C ALA A 15 -29.97 2.61 26.16
N ALA A 16 -28.94 1.75 26.16
CA ALA A 16 -28.57 0.94 27.32
C ALA A 16 -28.12 1.79 28.52
N ILE A 17 -27.29 2.80 28.28
CA ILE A 17 -26.84 3.74 29.33
C ILE A 17 -28.03 4.56 29.85
N GLY A 18 -28.90 5.04 28.95
CA GLY A 18 -30.11 5.76 29.30
C GLY A 18 -31.07 4.93 30.15
N ALA A 19 -31.21 3.63 29.85
CA ALA A 19 -32.04 2.71 30.63
C ALA A 19 -31.52 2.53 32.06
N VAL A 20 -30.20 2.44 32.26
CA VAL A 20 -29.60 2.38 33.61
C VAL A 20 -29.80 3.70 34.35
N ALA A 21 -29.62 4.85 33.68
CA ALA A 21 -29.83 6.16 34.29
C ALA A 21 -31.31 6.42 34.66
N ALA A 22 -32.24 5.98 33.81
CA ALA A 22 -33.67 6.06 34.11
C ALA A 22 -34.07 5.16 35.27
N ALA A 23 -33.49 3.96 35.36
CA ALA A 23 -33.73 3.04 36.47
C ALA A 23 -33.14 3.54 37.80
N SER A 24 -31.96 4.17 37.76
CA SER A 24 -31.35 4.77 38.96
C SER A 24 -32.10 6.00 39.48
N LEU A 25 -32.73 6.78 38.58
CA LEU A 25 -33.61 7.89 38.92
C LEU A 25 -35.03 7.47 39.33
N GLY A 26 -35.33 6.17 39.31
CA GLY A 26 -36.66 5.63 39.63
C GLY A 26 -37.74 5.93 38.59
N LEU A 27 -37.36 6.37 37.39
CA LEU A 27 -38.26 6.63 36.26
C LEU A 27 -38.71 5.33 35.57
N MET A 28 -37.93 4.25 35.72
CA MET A 28 -38.19 2.94 35.14
C MET A 28 -37.83 1.83 36.15
N PRO A 29 -38.58 0.70 36.22
CA PRO A 29 -38.16 -0.42 37.05
C PRO A 29 -36.86 -1.06 36.52
N TRP A 30 -36.06 -1.59 37.45
CA TRP A 30 -34.90 -2.40 37.10
C TRP A 30 -35.30 -3.69 36.41
N LEU A 31 -34.41 -4.22 35.58
CA LEU A 31 -34.59 -5.54 34.97
C LEU A 31 -34.64 -6.60 36.08
N SER A 32 -35.74 -7.35 36.17
CA SER A 32 -35.90 -8.47 37.10
C SER A 32 -35.74 -9.78 36.34
N LEU A 33 -34.72 -10.53 36.71
CA LEU A 33 -34.43 -11.86 36.16
C LEU A 33 -34.07 -12.78 37.33
N GLU A 34 -34.78 -13.89 37.42
CA GLU A 34 -34.46 -14.96 38.35
C GLU A 34 -33.37 -15.83 37.73
N ALA A 35 -32.19 -15.84 38.35
CA ALA A 35 -31.09 -16.69 37.95
C ALA A 35 -30.64 -17.56 39.12
N GLN A 36 -30.24 -18.79 38.82
CA GLN A 36 -29.71 -19.74 39.79
C GLN A 36 -28.40 -20.34 39.29
N PHE A 37 -27.46 -20.58 40.19
CA PHE A 37 -26.22 -21.29 39.89
C PHE A 37 -26.17 -22.59 40.69
N GLY A 38 -26.60 -23.68 40.07
CA GLY A 38 -26.92 -24.91 40.81
C GLY A 38 -28.16 -24.71 41.68
N GLU A 39 -28.01 -24.95 42.99
CA GLU A 39 -29.06 -24.80 44.00
C GLU A 39 -29.11 -23.39 44.64
N THR A 40 -28.18 -22.50 44.31
CA THR A 40 -28.14 -21.15 44.88
C THR A 40 -28.85 -20.15 43.97
N ALA A 41 -29.88 -19.47 44.51
CA ALA A 41 -30.51 -18.34 43.84
C ALA A 41 -29.57 -17.12 43.89
N LEU A 42 -29.39 -16.47 42.75
CA LEU A 42 -28.61 -15.24 42.61
C LEU A 42 -29.55 -14.03 42.78
N PRO A 43 -29.55 -13.35 43.94
CA PRO A 43 -30.33 -12.13 44.11
C PRO A 43 -29.83 -11.03 43.17
N ASP A 44 -30.75 -10.18 42.72
CA ASP A 44 -30.48 -8.98 41.91
C ASP A 44 -29.71 -9.22 40.60
N PHE A 45 -29.74 -10.45 40.07
CA PHE A 45 -29.03 -10.80 38.84
C PHE A 45 -29.39 -9.89 37.66
N GLY A 46 -30.65 -9.50 37.54
CA GLY A 46 -31.10 -8.60 36.49
C GLY A 46 -30.47 -7.19 36.56
N VAL A 47 -30.20 -6.68 37.77
CA VAL A 47 -29.48 -5.41 37.97
C VAL A 47 -28.03 -5.54 37.52
N TRP A 48 -27.35 -6.61 37.94
CA TRP A 48 -25.97 -6.88 37.53
C TRP A 48 -25.84 -7.04 36.02
N LEU A 49 -26.78 -7.74 35.38
CA LEU A 49 -26.80 -7.90 33.93
C LEU A 49 -27.03 -6.57 33.21
N GLN A 50 -27.98 -5.76 33.68
CA GLN A 50 -28.30 -4.47 33.09
C GLN A 50 -27.12 -3.49 33.19
N VAL A 51 -26.45 -3.43 34.35
CA VAL A 51 -25.25 -2.60 34.55
C VAL A 51 -24.07 -3.12 33.73
N GLY A 52 -23.85 -4.44 33.71
CA GLY A 52 -22.80 -5.07 32.92
C GLY A 52 -22.95 -4.81 31.41
N ALA A 53 -24.18 -4.92 30.90
CA ALA A 53 -24.49 -4.61 29.50
C ALA A 53 -24.26 -3.13 29.17
N ALA A 54 -24.63 -2.21 30.06
CA ALA A 54 -24.36 -0.79 29.86
C ALA A 54 -22.85 -0.45 29.90
N LEU A 55 -22.09 -1.10 30.78
CA LEU A 55 -20.64 -0.93 30.85
C LEU A 55 -19.95 -1.47 29.58
N LEU A 56 -20.35 -2.65 29.10
CA LEU A 56 -19.86 -3.21 27.84
C LEU A 56 -20.19 -2.30 26.66
N ALA A 57 -21.41 -1.75 26.63
CA ALA A 57 -21.82 -0.81 25.61
C ALA A 57 -21.01 0.50 25.64
N LEU A 58 -20.67 0.99 26.84
CA LEU A 58 -19.78 2.14 27.03
C LEU A 58 -18.37 1.87 26.48
N ILE A 59 -17.80 0.70 26.76
CA ILE A 59 -16.48 0.30 26.23
C ILE A 59 -16.51 0.27 24.70
N LEU A 60 -17.55 -0.34 24.11
CA LEU A 60 -17.71 -0.39 22.65
C LEU A 60 -17.85 1.01 22.04
N LEU A 61 -18.57 1.91 22.71
CA LEU A 61 -18.74 3.30 22.29
C LEU A 61 -17.40 4.06 22.27
N LEU A 62 -16.51 3.79 23.22
CA LEU A 62 -15.17 4.39 23.27
C LEU A 62 -14.21 3.79 22.24
N TYR A 63 -14.38 2.51 21.90
CA TYR A 63 -13.51 1.79 20.96
C TYR A 63 -13.81 2.11 19.48
N LEU A 64 -15.09 2.26 19.12
CA LEU A 64 -15.53 2.50 17.73
C LEU A 64 -14.89 3.71 17.04
N PRO A 65 -14.78 4.90 17.67
CA PRO A 65 -14.09 6.05 17.08
C PRO A 65 -12.65 5.74 16.70
N SER A 66 -11.93 4.98 17.53
CA SER A 66 -10.54 4.61 17.31
C SER A 66 -10.38 3.72 16.07
N CYS A 67 -11.18 2.66 15.96
CA CYS A 67 -11.18 1.79 14.78
C CYS A 67 -11.58 2.53 13.50
N SER A 68 -12.56 3.44 13.58
CA SER A 68 -12.97 4.24 12.43
C SER A 68 -11.85 5.18 11.94
N ARG A 69 -11.03 5.68 12.87
CA ARG A 69 -9.89 6.55 12.56
C ARG A 69 -8.79 5.78 11.86
N VAL A 70 -8.46 4.59 12.35
CA VAL A 70 -7.46 3.69 11.74
C VAL A 70 -7.90 3.24 10.35
N SER A 71 -9.16 2.80 10.18
CA SER A 71 -9.68 2.39 8.87
C SER A 71 -9.71 3.54 7.85
N LYS A 72 -9.97 4.78 8.30
CA LYS A 72 -9.84 5.97 7.44
C LYS A 72 -8.39 6.25 7.03
N LEU A 73 -7.42 6.05 7.93
CA LEU A 73 -5.99 6.22 7.63
C LEU A 73 -5.52 5.18 6.61
N GLU A 74 -5.88 3.91 6.78
CA GLU A 74 -5.58 2.84 5.83
C GLU A 74 -6.24 3.07 4.46
N GLY A 75 -7.50 3.50 4.46
CA GLY A 75 -8.23 3.86 3.24
C GLY A 75 -7.62 5.08 2.53
N SER A 76 -7.15 6.08 3.30
CA SER A 76 -6.46 7.24 2.75
C SER A 76 -5.12 6.86 2.15
N HIS A 77 -4.35 5.96 2.78
CA HIS A 77 -3.07 5.49 2.26
C HIS A 77 -3.25 4.68 0.96
N ARG A 78 -4.30 3.85 0.89
CA ARG A 78 -4.67 3.11 -0.33
C ARG A 78 -5.25 4.00 -1.43
N ARG A 79 -5.87 5.13 -1.08
CA ARG A 79 -6.39 6.14 -2.03
C ARG A 79 -5.32 7.12 -2.49
N PHE A 80 -4.23 7.27 -1.72
CA PHE A 80 -3.03 8.01 -2.10
C PHE A 80 -2.19 7.26 -3.15
N HIS A 81 -2.39 5.94 -3.30
CA HIS A 81 -2.24 5.30 -4.61
C HIS A 81 -3.36 5.80 -5.53
N VAL A 82 -3.16 7.04 -5.98
CA VAL A 82 -3.71 7.56 -7.21
C VAL A 82 -3.59 6.44 -8.26
N GLY A 83 -4.72 5.92 -8.71
CA GLY A 83 -4.73 4.96 -9.79
C GLY A 83 -4.04 5.59 -10.98
N MET A 84 -3.10 4.89 -11.60
CA MET A 84 -2.44 5.32 -12.84
C MET A 84 -3.46 5.83 -13.88
N ASP A 85 -4.69 5.32 -13.82
CA ASP A 85 -5.84 5.75 -14.62
C ASP A 85 -6.28 7.20 -14.41
N ASP A 86 -6.27 7.74 -13.19
CA ASP A 86 -6.69 9.13 -12.94
C ASP A 86 -5.60 10.13 -13.32
N VAL A 87 -4.33 9.77 -13.13
CA VAL A 87 -3.19 10.52 -13.68
C VAL A 87 -3.22 10.45 -15.20
N ALA A 88 -3.46 9.28 -15.78
CA ALA A 88 -3.58 9.12 -17.23
C ALA A 88 -4.81 9.84 -17.82
N ARG A 89 -5.92 9.96 -17.08
CA ARG A 89 -7.09 10.75 -17.49
C ARG A 89 -6.83 12.24 -17.41
N ALA A 90 -6.28 12.71 -16.30
CA ALA A 90 -5.92 14.12 -16.13
C ALA A 90 -4.88 14.54 -17.18
N TYR A 91 -3.85 13.70 -17.39
CA TYR A 91 -2.83 13.90 -18.41
C TYR A 91 -3.44 13.92 -19.82
N ARG A 92 -4.30 12.97 -20.19
CA ARG A 92 -4.99 12.98 -21.49
C ARG A 92 -5.86 14.23 -21.66
N SER A 93 -6.65 14.60 -20.66
CA SER A 93 -7.52 15.78 -20.75
C SER A 93 -6.74 17.10 -20.92
N ALA A 94 -5.62 17.24 -20.21
CA ALA A 94 -4.74 18.40 -20.35
C ALA A 94 -4.06 18.41 -21.73
N HIS A 95 -3.65 17.24 -22.23
CA HIS A 95 -2.97 17.14 -23.52
C HIS A 95 -3.92 17.26 -24.71
N ASP A 96 -5.16 16.80 -24.61
CA ASP A 96 -6.17 16.99 -25.67
C ASP A 96 -6.59 18.45 -25.80
N ALA A 97 -6.72 19.17 -24.67
CA ALA A 97 -6.98 20.61 -24.66
C ALA A 97 -5.81 21.43 -25.25
N ASP A 98 -4.57 21.07 -24.89
CA ASP A 98 -3.36 21.72 -25.40
C ASP A 98 -3.16 21.43 -26.91
N ARG A 99 -3.39 20.19 -27.33
CA ARG A 99 -3.27 19.77 -28.73
C ARG A 99 -4.34 20.41 -29.61
N ALA A 100 -5.56 20.61 -29.11
CA ALA A 100 -6.61 21.34 -29.82
C ALA A 100 -6.24 22.82 -30.02
N GLY A 101 -5.60 23.46 -29.04
CA GLY A 101 -5.14 24.86 -29.14
C GLY A 101 -3.96 25.05 -30.09
N VAL A 102 -2.95 24.17 -30.02
CA VAL A 102 -1.69 24.31 -30.79
C VAL A 102 -1.89 24.04 -32.29
N PHE A 103 -2.80 23.14 -32.69
CA PHE A 103 -3.10 22.91 -34.12
C PHE A 103 -4.13 23.89 -34.71
N ALA A 104 -5.00 24.48 -33.89
CA ALA A 104 -5.89 25.55 -34.34
C ALA A 104 -5.11 26.83 -34.68
N LEU A 105 -4.05 27.13 -33.92
CA LEU A 105 -3.18 28.29 -34.17
C LEU A 105 -2.51 28.24 -35.55
N SER A 106 -1.98 27.09 -35.99
CA SER A 106 -1.32 27.00 -37.31
C SER A 106 -2.26 27.29 -38.49
N GLY A 107 -3.51 26.82 -38.43
CA GLY A 107 -4.51 27.08 -39.47
C GLY A 107 -4.96 28.55 -39.50
N GLU A 108 -5.12 29.16 -38.32
CA GLU A 108 -5.43 30.59 -38.24
C GLU A 108 -4.24 31.47 -38.66
N PHE A 109 -3.00 31.04 -38.42
CA PHE A 109 -1.80 31.75 -38.87
C PHE A 109 -1.65 31.76 -40.39
N ASP A 110 -1.89 30.63 -41.08
CA ASP A 110 -1.86 30.60 -42.55
C ASP A 110 -3.00 31.46 -43.14
N ALA A 111 -4.19 31.42 -42.53
CA ALA A 111 -5.30 32.29 -42.92
C ALA A 111 -4.99 33.79 -42.70
N VAL A 112 -4.33 34.15 -41.59
CA VAL A 112 -3.86 35.52 -41.33
C VAL A 112 -2.75 35.93 -42.29
N ARG A 113 -1.80 35.03 -42.61
CA ARG A 113 -0.72 35.27 -43.58
C ARG A 113 -1.25 35.48 -44.99
N GLU A 114 -2.23 34.69 -45.42
CA GLU A 114 -2.91 34.85 -46.70
C GLU A 114 -3.66 36.18 -46.75
N ARG A 115 -4.34 36.56 -45.66
CA ARG A 115 -5.04 37.85 -45.53
C ARG A 115 -4.10 39.04 -45.54
N ILE A 116 -2.95 38.97 -44.86
CA ILE A 116 -1.91 40.02 -44.87
C ILE A 116 -1.29 40.14 -46.28
N THR A 117 -1.04 39.01 -46.95
CA THR A 117 -0.51 39.01 -48.32
C THR A 117 -1.52 39.62 -49.30
N HIS A 118 -2.81 39.31 -49.13
CA HIS A 118 -3.91 39.89 -49.89
C HIS A 118 -4.05 41.40 -49.65
N LEU A 119 -3.99 41.86 -48.39
CA LEU A 119 -4.02 43.29 -48.03
C LEU A 119 -2.80 44.05 -48.57
N ARG A 120 -1.63 43.40 -48.63
CA ARG A 120 -0.37 43.97 -49.14
C ARG A 120 -0.33 44.11 -50.67
N GLN A 121 -1.10 43.31 -51.39
CA GLN A 121 -1.26 43.41 -52.86
C GLN A 121 -2.39 44.36 -53.26
N HIS A 122 -3.15 44.87 -52.29
CA HIS A 122 -4.27 45.77 -52.54
C HIS A 122 -3.75 47.20 -52.84
N PRO A 123 -4.16 47.83 -53.95
CA PRO A 123 -3.57 49.07 -54.45
C PRO A 123 -3.73 50.29 -53.52
N ASP A 124 -4.71 50.28 -52.61
CA ASP A 124 -4.97 51.36 -51.64
C ASP A 124 -4.26 51.19 -50.28
N LEU A 125 -3.57 50.06 -50.04
CA LEU A 125 -2.97 49.70 -48.75
C LEU A 125 -1.44 49.61 -48.79
N GLY A 126 -0.82 50.15 -49.84
CA GLY A 126 0.64 50.15 -50.06
C GLY A 126 1.48 50.86 -48.99
N GLY A 127 0.84 51.46 -47.98
CA GLY A 127 1.47 52.10 -46.82
C GLY A 127 1.24 51.38 -45.48
N LEU A 128 0.83 50.11 -45.46
CA LEU A 128 0.69 49.36 -44.20
C LEU A 128 2.01 49.37 -43.41
N GLU A 129 1.92 49.95 -42.21
CA GLU A 129 3.02 50.41 -41.37
C GLU A 129 4.09 49.34 -41.04
N PRO A 130 5.35 49.75 -40.81
CA PRO A 130 6.44 48.89 -40.37
C PRO A 130 6.09 47.96 -39.20
N GLU A 131 5.20 48.40 -38.30
CA GLU A 131 4.76 47.65 -37.12
C GLU A 131 4.02 46.33 -37.45
N LEU A 132 3.26 46.27 -38.55
CA LEU A 132 2.57 45.04 -38.97
C LEU A 132 3.54 44.00 -39.53
N LEU A 133 4.60 44.44 -40.21
CA LEU A 133 5.66 43.57 -40.70
C LEU A 133 6.52 43.03 -39.54
N GLU A 134 6.75 43.85 -38.53
CA GLU A 134 7.50 43.46 -37.32
C GLU A 134 6.72 42.44 -36.49
N LEU A 135 5.41 42.65 -36.28
CA LEU A 135 4.55 41.68 -35.58
C LEU A 135 4.48 40.33 -36.31
N ALA A 136 4.32 40.35 -37.63
CA ALA A 136 4.30 39.13 -38.44
C ALA A 136 5.65 38.40 -38.40
N ALA A 137 6.77 39.12 -38.40
CA ALA A 137 8.10 38.54 -38.25
C ALA A 137 8.32 37.93 -36.86
N GLN A 138 7.85 38.60 -35.80
CA GLN A 138 8.00 38.14 -34.42
C GLN A 138 7.14 36.88 -34.15
N MET A 139 5.90 36.85 -34.64
CA MET A 139 5.05 35.66 -34.60
C MET A 139 5.65 34.50 -35.43
N SER A 140 6.20 34.79 -36.62
CA SER A 140 6.85 33.77 -37.46
C SER A 140 8.09 33.16 -36.79
N LEU A 141 8.86 33.94 -36.04
CA LEU A 141 10.02 33.45 -35.31
C LEU A 141 9.60 32.54 -34.13
N GLN A 142 8.59 32.98 -33.37
CA GLN A 142 8.07 32.23 -32.23
C GLN A 142 7.42 30.90 -32.65
N SER A 143 6.69 30.88 -33.77
CA SER A 143 6.13 29.64 -34.34
C SER A 143 7.22 28.69 -34.86
N ARG A 144 8.32 29.22 -35.40
CA ARG A 144 9.46 28.41 -35.83
C ARG A 144 10.15 27.75 -34.65
N ASP A 145 10.39 28.49 -33.58
CA ASP A 145 11.01 27.96 -32.36
C ASP A 145 10.09 26.89 -31.72
N LEU A 146 8.78 27.10 -31.71
CA LEU A 146 7.82 26.08 -31.23
C LEU A 146 7.83 24.83 -32.12
N ALA A 147 7.84 24.99 -33.45
CA ALA A 147 7.88 23.87 -34.40
C ALA A 147 9.21 23.10 -34.34
N GLU A 148 10.31 23.77 -34.02
CA GLU A 148 11.62 23.15 -33.83
C GLU A 148 11.70 22.39 -32.50
N VAL A 149 11.15 22.96 -31.41
CA VAL A 149 11.08 22.30 -30.10
C VAL A 149 10.12 21.11 -30.14
N TYR A 150 8.94 21.27 -30.75
CA TYR A 150 7.88 20.26 -30.87
C TYR A 150 7.82 19.61 -32.25
N SER A 151 8.99 19.39 -32.87
CA SER A 151 9.00 18.69 -34.15
C SER A 151 8.41 17.30 -33.99
N ALA A 152 7.59 16.88 -34.97
CA ALA A 152 6.93 15.58 -34.95
C ALA A 152 7.93 14.42 -34.78
N GLU A 153 9.16 14.60 -35.27
CA GLU A 153 10.26 13.67 -35.10
C GLU A 153 10.74 13.57 -33.64
N LYS A 154 10.93 14.70 -32.93
CA LYS A 154 11.30 14.72 -31.50
C LYS A 154 10.23 14.04 -30.64
N VAL A 155 8.95 14.33 -30.92
CA VAL A 155 7.83 13.71 -30.21
C VAL A 155 7.75 12.20 -30.47
N LYS A 156 7.94 11.77 -31.72
CA LYS A 156 7.98 10.33 -32.07
C LYS A 156 9.11 9.61 -31.34
N ARG A 157 10.29 10.24 -31.26
CA ARG A 157 11.46 9.68 -30.56
C ARG A 157 11.23 9.58 -29.06
N ALA A 158 10.63 10.60 -28.44
CA ALA A 158 10.26 10.57 -27.03
C ALA A 158 9.23 9.46 -26.72
N ARG A 159 8.24 9.26 -27.59
CA ARG A 159 7.28 8.15 -27.46
C ARG A 159 7.94 6.79 -27.53
N ALA A 160 8.82 6.57 -28.52
CA ALA A 160 9.57 5.33 -28.64
C ALA A 160 10.44 5.03 -27.40
N PHE A 161 11.08 6.07 -26.83
CA PHE A 161 11.83 5.93 -25.59
C PHE A 161 10.94 5.53 -24.40
N LEU A 162 9.77 6.13 -24.25
CA LEU A 162 8.84 5.79 -23.18
C LEU A 162 8.26 4.38 -23.32
N GLU A 163 8.01 3.93 -24.55
CA GLU A 163 7.56 2.57 -24.85
C GLU A 163 8.64 1.56 -24.49
N GLN A 164 9.89 1.81 -24.91
CA GLN A 164 11.03 1.01 -24.51
C GLN A 164 11.19 0.95 -22.98
N ARG A 165 11.03 2.09 -22.31
CA ARG A 165 11.14 2.18 -20.84
C ARG A 165 10.06 1.39 -20.11
N GLN A 166 8.84 1.34 -20.66
CA GLN A 166 7.76 0.51 -20.14
C GLN A 166 8.07 -0.97 -20.30
N GLN A 167 8.52 -1.40 -21.48
CA GLN A 167 8.91 -2.79 -21.74
C GLN A 167 10.02 -3.26 -20.78
N GLU A 168 11.01 -2.41 -20.54
CA GLU A 168 12.08 -2.69 -19.59
C GLU A 168 11.57 -2.74 -18.13
N ALA A 169 10.61 -1.90 -17.76
CA ALA A 169 10.01 -1.93 -16.42
C ALA A 169 9.20 -3.20 -16.17
N GLU A 170 8.45 -3.67 -17.16
CA GLU A 170 7.74 -4.97 -17.11
C GLU A 170 8.73 -6.12 -16.95
N THR A 171 9.80 -6.13 -17.73
CA THR A 171 10.84 -7.17 -17.65
C THR A 171 11.49 -7.21 -16.26
N LEU A 172 11.78 -6.06 -15.66
CA LEU A 172 12.30 -5.98 -14.29
C LEU A 172 11.29 -6.46 -13.26
N SER A 173 10.01 -6.12 -13.43
CA SER A 173 8.93 -6.60 -12.56
C SER A 173 8.85 -8.14 -12.58
N ASP A 174 8.92 -8.74 -13.76
CA ASP A 174 8.92 -10.20 -13.92
C ASP A 174 10.12 -10.83 -13.23
N GLN A 175 11.33 -10.28 -13.40
CA GLN A 175 12.54 -10.76 -12.72
C GLN A 175 12.43 -10.69 -11.21
N ILE A 176 11.90 -9.59 -10.65
CA ILE A 176 11.67 -9.45 -9.21
C ILE A 176 10.66 -10.49 -8.73
N SER A 177 9.63 -10.79 -9.51
CA SER A 177 8.64 -11.80 -9.15
C SER A 177 9.25 -13.19 -9.03
N VAL A 178 10.15 -13.57 -9.97
CA VAL A 178 10.88 -14.83 -9.94
C VAL A 178 11.82 -14.87 -8.74
N ALA A 179 12.62 -13.82 -8.54
CA ALA A 179 13.54 -13.75 -7.41
C ALA A 179 12.82 -13.90 -6.05
N ARG A 180 11.63 -13.29 -5.90
CA ARG A 180 10.81 -13.43 -4.68
C ARG A 180 10.34 -14.86 -4.45
N ARG A 181 9.93 -15.58 -5.51
CA ARG A 181 9.54 -16.99 -5.42
C ARG A 181 10.72 -17.83 -4.96
N THR A 182 11.87 -17.65 -5.60
CA THR A 182 13.11 -18.35 -5.22
C THR A 182 13.51 -18.06 -3.76
N CYS A 183 13.43 -16.81 -3.31
CA CYS A 183 13.70 -16.48 -1.91
C CYS A 183 12.71 -17.15 -0.94
N SER A 184 11.44 -17.31 -1.34
CA SER A 184 10.44 -18.01 -0.54
C SER A 184 10.75 -19.51 -0.45
N GLU A 185 11.08 -20.15 -1.58
CA GLU A 185 11.48 -21.56 -1.66
C GLU A 185 12.72 -21.83 -0.81
N LEU A 186 13.75 -20.97 -0.90
CA LEU A 186 14.95 -21.10 -0.07
C LEU A 186 14.65 -21.00 1.43
N ARG A 187 13.67 -20.20 1.83
CA ARG A 187 13.27 -20.06 3.23
C ARG A 187 12.53 -21.28 3.74
N GLU A 188 11.71 -21.88 2.90
CA GLU A 188 11.04 -23.15 3.18
C GLU A 188 12.08 -24.26 3.36
N TRP A 189 13.01 -24.42 2.41
CA TRP A 189 14.09 -25.41 2.52
C TRP A 189 14.96 -25.23 3.76
N LEU A 190 15.26 -23.99 4.16
CA LEU A 190 15.99 -23.74 5.41
C LEU A 190 15.22 -24.25 6.62
N THR A 191 13.90 -24.03 6.64
CA THR A 191 13.03 -24.48 7.75
C THR A 191 12.94 -26.01 7.79
N ASP A 192 12.86 -26.65 6.63
CA ASP A 192 12.84 -28.11 6.52
C ASP A 192 14.15 -28.71 7.02
N VAL A 193 15.30 -28.17 6.58
CA VAL A 193 16.63 -28.62 7.03
C VAL A 193 16.79 -28.43 8.55
N GLU A 194 16.39 -27.28 9.10
CA GLU A 194 16.44 -27.06 10.55
C GLU A 194 15.56 -28.06 11.33
N THR A 195 14.46 -28.50 10.74
CA THR A 195 13.57 -29.49 11.35
C THR A 195 14.20 -30.88 11.30
N GLU A 196 14.74 -31.28 10.15
CA GLU A 196 15.46 -32.54 9.97
C GLU A 196 16.69 -32.63 10.90
N GLU A 197 17.46 -31.55 11.03
CA GLU A 197 18.60 -31.51 11.96
C GLU A 197 18.18 -31.72 13.42
N ARG A 198 17.04 -31.17 13.84
CA ARG A 198 16.49 -31.39 15.19
C ARG A 198 16.07 -32.84 15.39
N GLU A 199 15.44 -33.45 14.40
CA GLU A 199 15.05 -34.86 14.44
C GLU A 199 16.29 -35.76 14.56
N VAL A 200 17.29 -35.56 13.70
CA VAL A 200 18.56 -36.28 13.74
C VAL A 200 19.26 -36.10 15.09
N SER A 201 19.30 -34.89 15.64
CA SER A 201 19.90 -34.63 16.96
C SER A 201 19.17 -35.38 18.09
N ALA A 202 17.84 -35.48 18.02
CA ALA A 202 17.05 -36.24 18.96
C ALA A 202 17.33 -37.75 18.85
N GLU A 203 17.42 -38.29 17.63
CA GLU A 203 17.79 -39.69 17.40
C GLU A 203 19.18 -40.01 17.93
N PHE A 204 20.18 -39.15 17.69
CA PHE A 204 21.52 -39.32 18.25
C PHE A 204 21.51 -39.35 19.77
N SER A 205 20.74 -38.48 20.41
CA SER A 205 20.63 -38.42 21.87
C SER A 205 19.99 -39.69 22.45
N LEU A 206 18.99 -40.25 21.76
CA LEU A 206 18.39 -41.53 22.13
C LEU A 206 19.39 -42.68 21.96
N LEU A 207 20.11 -42.72 20.84
CA LEU A 207 21.13 -43.74 20.58
C LEU A 207 22.26 -43.69 21.60
N GLU A 208 22.72 -42.49 21.98
CA GLU A 208 23.72 -42.31 23.04
C GLU A 208 23.20 -42.84 24.38
N ARG A 209 21.94 -42.55 24.71
CA ARG A 209 21.31 -43.06 25.93
C ARG A 209 21.23 -44.59 25.92
N ASP A 210 20.73 -45.17 24.83
CA ASP A 210 20.58 -46.62 24.69
C ASP A 210 21.95 -47.31 24.75
N LEU A 211 22.98 -46.72 24.15
CA LEU A 211 24.35 -47.22 24.22
C LEU A 211 24.91 -47.12 25.66
N ARG A 212 24.61 -46.02 26.37
CA ARG A 212 24.97 -45.83 27.78
C ARG A 212 24.32 -46.85 28.71
N ASP A 213 23.11 -47.31 28.38
CA ASP A 213 22.42 -48.35 29.13
C ASP A 213 23.00 -49.75 28.84
N ILE A 214 23.43 -50.03 27.61
CA ILE A 214 23.90 -51.36 27.17
C ILE A 214 25.38 -51.61 27.49
N LEU A 215 26.27 -50.61 27.35
CA LEU A 215 27.71 -50.78 27.55
C LEU A 215 28.11 -51.31 28.94
N PRO A 216 27.52 -50.84 30.05
CA PRO A 216 27.79 -51.38 31.38
C PRO A 216 27.43 -52.86 31.52
N LEU A 217 26.34 -53.30 30.86
CA LEU A 217 25.91 -54.72 30.86
C LEU A 217 26.91 -55.64 30.15
N LEU A 218 27.70 -55.09 29.22
CA LEU A 218 28.76 -55.79 28.50
C LEU A 218 30.13 -55.72 29.23
N GLY A 219 30.20 -55.04 30.38
CA GLY A 219 31.42 -54.89 31.18
C GLY A 219 32.33 -53.74 30.72
N TYR A 220 31.82 -52.79 29.93
CA TYR A 220 32.53 -51.57 29.54
C TYR A 220 32.04 -50.38 30.37
N GLU A 221 32.93 -49.66 31.04
CA GLU A 221 32.61 -48.41 31.74
C GLU A 221 32.76 -47.22 30.79
N ILE A 222 31.80 -46.29 30.85
CA ILE A 222 31.84 -45.03 30.09
C ILE A 222 32.51 -43.99 30.98
N GLU A 223 33.69 -43.49 30.57
CA GLU A 223 34.31 -42.34 31.23
C GLU A 223 33.52 -41.07 30.90
N ASP A 224 32.70 -40.61 31.86
CA ASP A 224 32.02 -39.31 31.79
C ASP A 224 33.04 -38.17 31.99
N GLY A 225 33.75 -37.80 30.92
CA GLY A 225 34.65 -36.66 30.91
C GLY A 225 34.75 -36.02 29.52
N PRO A 226 34.67 -34.67 29.39
CA PRO A 226 34.84 -34.02 28.10
C PRO A 226 36.29 -34.20 27.64
N GLN A 227 36.55 -35.12 26.71
CA GLN A 227 37.85 -35.16 26.03
C GLN A 227 37.92 -33.96 25.07
N PRO A 228 38.88 -33.03 25.26
CA PRO A 228 39.03 -31.87 24.39
C PRO A 228 39.76 -32.31 23.12
N ASN A 229 39.10 -33.08 22.26
CA ASN A 229 39.65 -33.42 20.95
C ASN A 229 39.31 -32.33 19.93
N VAL A 230 39.75 -31.10 20.21
CA VAL A 230 39.73 -30.01 19.24
C VAL A 230 41.12 -29.94 18.63
N VAL A 231 41.27 -30.45 17.41
CA VAL A 231 42.48 -30.26 16.60
C VAL A 231 42.43 -28.83 16.03
N PRO A 232 43.31 -27.90 16.45
CA PRO A 232 43.29 -26.54 15.93
C PRO A 232 43.78 -26.52 14.48
N ILE A 233 42.93 -26.06 13.56
CA ILE A 233 43.32 -25.78 12.18
C ILE A 233 44.23 -24.54 12.20
N ALA A 234 45.49 -24.71 11.81
CA ALA A 234 46.48 -23.64 11.76
C ALA A 234 46.01 -22.51 10.82
N LYS A 235 45.79 -21.31 11.37
CA LYS A 235 45.52 -20.09 10.61
C LYS A 235 46.80 -19.68 9.88
N LYS A 236 46.82 -19.86 8.56
CA LYS A 236 47.91 -19.41 7.68
C LYS A 236 47.99 -17.89 7.73
N GLU A 237 49.05 -17.35 8.30
CA GLU A 237 49.34 -15.92 8.31
C GLU A 237 49.47 -15.39 6.88
N SER A 238 48.70 -14.36 6.54
CA SER A 238 48.92 -13.58 5.33
C SER A 238 50.14 -12.69 5.56
N LYS A 239 51.25 -13.00 4.89
CA LYS A 239 52.38 -12.08 4.77
C LYS A 239 51.94 -10.83 3.99
N SER A 240 52.34 -9.70 4.57
CA SER A 240 52.37 -8.36 3.99
C SER A 240 53.11 -8.29 2.66
#